data_AF-A0A2V5PSF7-F1
#
_entry.id   AF-A0A2V5PSF7-F1
#
_cell.length_a   1.000
_cell.length_b   1.000
_cell.length_c   1.000
_cell.angle_alpha   90.00
_cell.angle_beta   90.00
_cell.angle_gamma   90.00
#
_symmetry.space_group_name_H-M   'P 1'
#
loop_
_entity.id
_entity.type
_entity.pdbx_description
1 polymer ?
#
loop_
_entity_poly.entity_id
_entity_poly.type
_entity_poly.pdbx_seq_one_letter_code
_entity_poly.pdbx_strand_id
1 'polypeptide(L)'
;MHSFLINMGIKKGGYCWQFATELLLRLDAQKLKTIDLHWGESDPGTDTEHNVIVVTARGQPFEQGIMLDNWRRSGHLLWGTFDGDPDHKWRENRNAMTSRLPRRAATVDHGKKETKPSQTPKTQSKN
;
A
#
# COMPACT_ATOMS: atom_id res chain seq x y z
N MET A 1 -17.03 2.64 -16.51
CA MET A 1 -16.15 3.74 -16.98
C MET A 1 -14.92 3.73 -16.09
N HIS A 2 -13.85 3.07 -16.54
CA HIS A 2 -12.79 2.62 -15.67
C HIS A 2 -11.44 2.85 -16.34
N SER A 3 -10.57 3.73 -15.81
CA SER A 3 -9.24 4.16 -16.33
C SER A 3 -9.11 4.63 -17.79
N PHE A 4 -10.14 4.40 -18.59
CA PHE A 4 -10.29 4.70 -20.01
C PHE A 4 -10.18 6.20 -20.35
N LEU A 5 -10.48 7.09 -19.40
CA LEU A 5 -10.41 8.55 -19.60
C LEU A 5 -8.97 9.06 -19.83
N ILE A 6 -7.96 8.32 -19.40
CA ILE A 6 -6.56 8.72 -19.59
C ILE A 6 -5.95 7.99 -20.78
N ASN A 7 -6.32 6.71 -21.01
CA ASN A 7 -5.88 5.99 -22.21
C ASN A 7 -6.50 6.58 -23.51
N MET A 8 -7.66 7.25 -23.44
CA MET A 8 -8.25 8.01 -24.55
C MET A 8 -7.81 9.49 -24.67
N GLY A 9 -6.80 9.94 -23.91
CA GLY A 9 -6.24 11.30 -24.09
C GLY A 9 -7.14 12.48 -23.67
N ILE A 10 -8.19 12.23 -22.86
CA ILE A 10 -9.14 13.27 -22.42
C ILE A 10 -8.63 14.05 -21.19
N LYS A 11 -7.73 13.47 -20.38
CA LYS A 11 -7.07 14.16 -19.25
C LYS A 11 -5.56 13.86 -19.22
N LYS A 12 -4.73 14.90 -19.03
CA LYS A 12 -3.26 14.82 -18.93
C LYS A 12 -2.73 14.19 -17.63
N GLY A 13 -3.60 13.69 -16.74
CA GLY A 13 -3.27 13.08 -15.45
C GLY A 13 -4.51 12.75 -14.61
N GLY A 14 -4.32 12.06 -13.48
CA GLY A 14 -5.41 11.67 -12.56
C GLY A 14 -5.80 10.20 -12.63
N TYR A 15 -4.81 9.30 -12.66
CA TYR A 15 -5.05 7.85 -12.72
C TYR A 15 -5.72 7.34 -11.43
N CYS A 16 -6.50 6.26 -11.55
CA CYS A 16 -7.13 5.57 -10.41
C CYS A 16 -6.10 5.26 -9.31
N TRP A 17 -4.92 4.76 -9.68
CA TRP A 17 -3.84 4.47 -8.75
C TRP A 17 -3.33 5.71 -8.01
N GLN A 18 -3.34 6.91 -8.61
CA GLN A 18 -2.90 8.13 -7.93
C GLN A 18 -3.88 8.52 -6.83
N PHE A 19 -5.18 8.49 -7.14
CA PHE A 19 -6.24 8.79 -6.17
C PHE A 19 -6.28 7.76 -5.03
N ALA A 20 -6.13 6.47 -5.35
CA ALA A 20 -6.03 5.39 -4.37
C ALA A 20 -4.76 5.53 -3.50
N THR A 21 -3.61 5.91 -4.09
CA THR A 21 -2.36 6.14 -3.35
C THR A 21 -2.51 7.29 -2.35
N GLU A 22 -3.04 8.43 -2.79
CA GLU A 22 -3.28 9.59 -1.92
C GLU A 22 -4.25 9.26 -0.78
N LEU A 23 -5.30 8.48 -1.08
CA LEU A 23 -6.24 8.01 -0.07
C LEU A 23 -5.56 7.09 0.95
N LEU A 24 -4.76 6.13 0.48
CA LEU A 24 -3.99 5.22 1.33
C LEU A 24 -3.07 5.96 2.28
N LEU A 25 -2.31 6.93 1.78
CA LEU A 25 -1.38 7.72 2.59
C LEU A 25 -2.09 8.51 3.68
N ARG A 26 -3.25 9.11 3.35
CA ARG A 26 -4.06 9.86 4.32
C ARG A 26 -4.68 8.96 5.39
N LEU A 27 -5.12 7.76 5.01
CA LEU A 27 -5.68 6.79 5.95
C LEU A 27 -4.59 6.18 6.85
N ASP A 28 -3.41 5.84 6.31
CA ASP A 28 -2.28 5.35 7.11
C ASP A 28 -1.79 6.41 8.12
N ALA A 29 -1.78 7.69 7.72
CA ALA A 29 -1.40 8.79 8.60
C ALA A 29 -2.31 8.92 9.84
N GLN A 30 -3.57 8.46 9.78
CA GLN A 30 -4.47 8.45 10.92
C GLN A 30 -4.14 7.36 11.97
N LYS A 31 -3.22 6.43 11.66
CA LYS A 31 -2.75 5.38 12.59
C LYS A 31 -3.89 4.57 13.21
N LEU A 32 -4.87 4.22 12.39
CA LEU A 32 -6.07 3.51 12.80
C LEU A 32 -5.69 2.11 13.35
N LYS A 33 -6.16 1.79 14.56
CA LYS A 33 -5.74 0.58 15.30
C LYS A 33 -6.68 -0.61 15.16
N THR A 34 -7.91 -0.38 14.69
CA THR A 34 -8.99 -1.36 14.67
C THR A 34 -9.30 -1.88 13.27
N ILE A 35 -8.73 -1.26 12.25
CA ILE A 35 -8.97 -1.60 10.85
C ILE A 35 -7.67 -1.86 10.13
N ASP A 36 -7.73 -2.73 9.13
CA ASP A 36 -6.64 -2.98 8.20
C ASP A 36 -6.99 -2.37 6.85
N LEU A 37 -5.98 -1.81 6.19
CA LEU A 37 -6.10 -1.22 4.86
C LEU A 37 -5.56 -2.23 3.85
N HIS A 38 -6.17 -2.28 2.68
CA HIS A 38 -5.78 -3.19 1.60
C HIS A 38 -5.82 -2.45 0.27
N TRP A 39 -4.89 -2.79 -0.62
CA TRP A 39 -4.95 -2.33 -2.01
C TRP A 39 -5.84 -3.28 -2.80
N GLY A 40 -6.97 -2.79 -3.26
CA GLY A 40 -7.87 -3.51 -4.15
C GLY A 40 -7.59 -3.15 -5.61
N GLU A 41 -7.46 -4.14 -6.48
CA GLU A 41 -7.33 -3.95 -7.91
C GLU A 41 -8.31 -4.82 -8.69
N SER A 42 -8.80 -4.30 -9.82
CA SER A 42 -9.57 -5.05 -10.81
C SER A 42 -8.85 -4.95 -12.15
N ASP A 43 -8.81 -6.06 -12.89
CA ASP A 43 -8.25 -6.18 -14.25
C ASP A 43 -6.90 -5.46 -14.45
N PRO A 44 -5.89 -5.71 -13.59
CA PRO A 44 -4.60 -5.03 -13.67
C PRO A 44 -3.90 -5.27 -15.02
N GLY A 45 -3.32 -4.23 -15.61
CA GLY A 45 -2.64 -4.28 -16.89
C GLY A 45 -3.56 -4.22 -18.11
N THR A 46 -4.85 -3.91 -17.92
CA THR A 46 -5.84 -3.78 -19.01
C THR A 46 -6.41 -2.36 -19.09
N ASP A 47 -7.14 -2.08 -20.17
CA ASP A 47 -7.85 -0.80 -20.34
C ASP A 47 -8.95 -0.55 -19.30
N THR A 48 -9.38 -1.59 -18.58
CA THR A 48 -10.41 -1.52 -17.53
C THR A 48 -9.82 -1.55 -16.12
N GLU A 49 -8.49 -1.45 -15.98
CA GLU A 49 -7.81 -1.50 -14.70
C GLU A 49 -8.42 -0.50 -13.70
N HIS A 50 -8.80 -0.96 -12.51
CA HIS A 50 -9.18 -0.09 -11.40
C HIS A 50 -8.34 -0.35 -10.17
N ASN A 51 -8.08 0.70 -9.39
CA ASN A 51 -7.55 0.56 -8.05
C ASN A 51 -8.38 1.36 -7.04
N VAL A 52 -8.62 0.73 -5.89
CA VAL A 52 -9.32 1.31 -4.74
C VAL A 52 -8.61 0.90 -3.45
N ILE A 53 -8.97 1.56 -2.35
CA ILE A 53 -8.56 1.11 -1.02
C ILE A 53 -9.70 0.33 -0.41
N VAL A 54 -9.43 -0.86 0.09
CA VAL A 54 -10.41 -1.67 0.82
C VAL A 54 -10.07 -1.61 2.29
N VAL A 55 -11.08 -1.40 3.13
CA VAL A 55 -10.95 -1.32 4.57
C VAL A 55 -11.67 -2.50 5.20
N THR A 56 -10.99 -3.22 6.07
CA THR A 56 -11.56 -4.34 6.82
C THR A 56 -11.41 -4.09 8.31
N ALA A 57 -12.22 -4.75 9.14
CA ALA A 57 -11.88 -4.89 10.55
C ALA A 57 -10.59 -5.71 10.69
N ARG A 58 -9.79 -5.44 11.73
CA ARG A 58 -8.53 -6.16 11.90
C ARG A 58 -8.73 -7.68 11.91
N GLY A 59 -8.00 -8.39 11.04
CA GLY A 59 -8.07 -9.84 10.89
C GLY A 59 -9.28 -10.37 10.12
N GLN A 60 -10.12 -9.48 9.58
CA GLN A 60 -11.21 -9.85 8.68
C GLN A 60 -10.67 -10.07 7.26
N PRO A 61 -11.22 -11.06 6.50
CA PRO A 61 -10.80 -11.28 5.12
C PRO A 61 -11.12 -10.09 4.21
N PHE A 62 -10.31 -9.94 3.15
CA PHE A 62 -10.41 -8.85 2.18
C PHE A 62 -11.83 -8.76 1.59
N GLU A 63 -12.41 -9.90 1.23
CA GLU A 63 -13.71 -10.06 0.56
C GLU A 63 -14.90 -9.53 1.37
N GLN A 64 -14.73 -9.30 2.67
CA GLN A 64 -15.77 -8.70 3.51
C GLN A 64 -15.51 -7.22 3.81
N GLY A 65 -14.50 -6.64 3.17
CA GLY A 65 -14.13 -5.24 3.33
C GLY A 65 -15.08 -4.27 2.62
N ILE A 66 -14.95 -3.01 3.02
CA ILE A 66 -15.61 -1.87 2.38
C ILE A 66 -14.60 -1.23 1.44
N MET A 67 -14.93 -1.18 0.14
CA MET A 67 -14.16 -0.47 -0.85
C MET A 67 -14.36 1.04 -0.69
N LEU A 68 -13.30 1.80 -0.90
CA LEU A 68 -13.25 3.25 -0.88
C LEU A 68 -12.71 3.74 -2.24
N ASP A 69 -13.56 4.43 -2.99
CA ASP A 69 -13.27 4.91 -4.34
C ASP A 69 -13.51 6.42 -4.42
N ASN A 70 -12.43 7.18 -4.35
CA ASN A 70 -12.43 8.63 -4.52
C ASN A 70 -12.15 9.06 -5.98
N TRP A 71 -12.02 8.12 -6.92
CA TRP A 71 -11.67 8.41 -8.31
C TRP A 71 -12.91 8.52 -9.21
N ARG A 72 -13.86 7.56 -9.11
CA ARG A 72 -15.06 7.50 -9.98
C ARG A 72 -15.87 8.80 -10.00
N ARG A 73 -15.85 9.56 -8.91
CA ARG A 73 -16.51 10.87 -8.80
C ARG A 73 -15.54 12.03 -8.59
N SER A 74 -14.35 11.95 -9.18
CA SER A 74 -13.35 13.05 -9.23
C SER A 74 -13.06 13.69 -7.86
N GLY A 75 -12.85 12.87 -6.82
CA GLY A 75 -12.54 13.30 -5.47
C GLY A 75 -13.67 13.11 -4.45
N HIS A 76 -14.92 12.91 -4.89
CA HIS A 76 -15.98 12.48 -3.97
C HIS A 76 -15.81 11.00 -3.63
N LEU A 77 -15.73 10.71 -2.33
CA LEU A 77 -15.60 9.35 -1.82
C LEU A 77 -16.89 8.56 -2.05
N LEU A 78 -16.80 7.54 -2.88
CA LEU A 78 -17.75 6.44 -2.94
C LEU A 78 -17.27 5.31 -2.04
N TRP A 79 -18.21 4.57 -1.47
CA TRP A 79 -17.94 3.41 -0.65
C TRP A 79 -19.02 2.34 -0.81
N GLY A 80 -18.65 1.08 -0.61
CA GLY A 80 -19.56 -0.05 -0.73
C GLY A 80 -18.86 -1.39 -0.56
N THR A 81 -19.63 -2.47 -0.52
CA THR A 81 -19.13 -3.85 -0.54
C THR A 81 -18.94 -4.33 -1.98
N PHE A 82 -18.21 -5.44 -2.19
CA PHE A 82 -18.00 -6.00 -3.53
C PHE A 82 -19.30 -6.39 -4.24
N ASP A 83 -20.33 -6.83 -3.49
CA ASP A 83 -21.65 -7.15 -4.04
C ASP A 83 -22.31 -5.93 -4.71
N GLY A 84 -21.93 -4.72 -4.32
CA GLY A 84 -22.40 -3.46 -4.92
C GLY A 84 -21.68 -3.06 -6.20
N ASP A 85 -20.67 -3.81 -6.65
CA ASP A 85 -19.88 -3.51 -7.86
C ASP A 85 -19.57 -4.79 -8.66
N PRO A 86 -20.59 -5.50 -9.15
CA PRO A 86 -20.45 -6.84 -9.76
C PRO A 86 -19.68 -6.83 -11.09
N ASP A 87 -19.53 -5.68 -11.72
CA ASP A 87 -18.81 -5.52 -12.99
C ASP A 87 -17.29 -5.68 -12.83
N HIS A 88 -16.77 -5.59 -11.61
CA HIS A 88 -15.34 -5.61 -11.31
C HIS A 88 -14.94 -6.87 -10.55
N LYS A 89 -13.83 -7.49 -10.98
CA LYS A 89 -13.26 -8.67 -10.32
C LYS A 89 -12.13 -8.25 -9.40
N TRP A 90 -12.52 -7.85 -8.20
CA TRP A 90 -11.62 -7.34 -7.19
C TRP A 90 -10.67 -8.38 -6.62
N ARG A 91 -9.40 -7.99 -6.49
CA ARG A 91 -8.33 -8.80 -5.89
C ARG A 91 -7.47 -7.94 -4.98
N GLU A 92 -6.97 -8.55 -3.92
CA GLU A 92 -6.01 -7.91 -3.03
C GLU A 92 -4.59 -7.94 -3.64
N ASN A 93 -3.91 -6.79 -3.68
CA ASN A 93 -2.50 -6.70 -4.07
C ASN A 93 -1.64 -6.10 -2.94
N ARG A 94 -1.15 -6.96 -2.06
CA ARG A 94 -0.30 -6.56 -0.93
C ARG A 94 1.04 -5.95 -1.33
N ASN A 95 1.58 -6.36 -2.48
CA ASN A 95 2.84 -5.82 -2.99
C ASN A 95 2.67 -4.36 -3.41
N ALA A 96 1.57 -4.05 -4.11
CA ALA A 96 1.21 -2.69 -4.50
C ALA A 96 0.99 -1.77 -3.30
N MET A 97 0.39 -2.28 -2.22
CA MET A 97 0.24 -1.55 -0.97
C MET A 97 1.61 -1.24 -0.32
N THR A 98 2.44 -2.27 -0.17
CA THR A 98 3.74 -2.17 0.52
C THR A 98 4.71 -1.25 -0.21
N SER A 99 4.68 -1.22 -1.55
CA SER A 99 5.56 -0.34 -2.34
C SER A 99 5.18 1.14 -2.27
N ARG A 100 3.90 1.45 -1.98
CA ARG A 100 3.35 2.81 -1.96
C ARG A 100 3.38 3.45 -0.59
N LEU A 101 3.24 2.65 0.46
CA LEU A 101 3.43 3.16 1.81
C LEU A 101 4.90 3.55 1.98
N PRO A 102 5.19 4.74 2.53
CA PRO A 102 6.56 5.04 2.92
C PRO A 102 6.98 3.92 3.86
N ARG A 103 8.15 3.31 3.63
CA ARG A 103 8.76 2.43 4.62
C ARG A 103 8.71 3.21 5.92
N ARG A 104 7.87 2.79 6.87
CA ARG A 104 8.01 3.21 8.25
C ARG A 104 9.45 2.89 8.54
N ALA A 105 10.29 3.90 8.70
CA ALA A 105 11.65 3.67 9.12
C ALA A 105 11.50 2.80 10.36
N ALA A 106 11.87 1.52 10.25
CA ALA A 106 12.11 0.70 11.42
C ALA A 106 12.94 1.62 12.29
N THR A 107 12.44 1.92 13.48
CA THR A 107 13.15 2.71 14.47
C THR A 107 14.60 2.28 14.39
N VAL A 108 15.47 3.21 13.94
CA VAL A 108 16.90 2.94 13.83
C VAL A 108 17.38 2.79 15.26
N ASP A 109 17.29 1.56 15.77
CA ASP A 109 17.92 1.16 16.99
C ASP A 109 19.43 1.32 16.74
N HIS A 110 19.97 2.40 17.28
CA HIS A 110 21.41 2.62 17.35
C HIS A 110 21.96 1.64 18.39
N GLY A 111 21.94 0.34 18.04
CA GLY A 111 22.64 -0.70 18.75
C GLY A 111 24.13 -0.41 18.72
N LYS A 112 24.66 0.01 19.87
CA LYS A 112 26.08 0.18 20.18
C LYS A 112 26.95 -0.85 19.45
N LYS A 113 27.93 -0.37 18.67
CA LYS A 113 29.10 -1.18 18.31
C LYS A 113 29.87 -1.48 19.60
N GLU A 114 29.66 -2.65 20.18
CA GLU A 114 30.58 -3.22 21.16
C GLU A 114 31.88 -3.62 20.45
N THR A 115 32.90 -2.82 20.69
CA THR A 115 34.30 -3.16 20.44
C THR A 115 34.67 -4.42 21.21
N LYS A 116 34.96 -5.51 20.49
CA LYS A 116 35.42 -6.77 21.07
C LYS A 116 36.87 -6.60 21.59
N PRO A 117 37.22 -7.09 22.80
CA PRO A 117 38.53 -6.85 23.38
C PRO A 117 39.63 -7.70 22.73
N SER A 118 40.81 -7.07 22.68
CA SER A 118 42.11 -7.64 22.33
C SER A 118 42.40 -8.95 23.08
N GLN A 119 42.85 -9.97 22.36
CA GLN A 119 43.54 -11.13 22.91
C GLN A 119 44.82 -11.36 22.11
N THR A 120 45.94 -10.81 22.61
CA THR A 120 47.27 -11.37 22.40
C THR A 120 47.40 -12.64 23.23
N PRO A 121 48.11 -13.67 22.77
CA PRO A 121 49.43 -13.88 23.38
C PRO A 121 50.52 -14.55 22.49
N LYS A 122 51.78 -14.14 22.77
CA LYS A 122 53.02 -14.96 22.92
C LYS A 122 53.59 -15.68 21.68
N THR A 123 54.89 -15.80 21.41
CA THR A 123 56.20 -15.47 22.00
C THR A 123 57.26 -15.83 20.92
N GLN A 124 58.48 -15.27 21.02
CA GLN A 124 59.81 -15.77 20.56
C GLN A 124 60.52 -14.71 19.67
N SER A 125 61.55 -14.00 20.15
CA SER A 125 62.94 -14.39 20.49
C SER A 125 63.87 -14.47 19.27
N LYS A 126 65.10 -13.96 19.45
CA LYS A 126 66.29 -13.88 18.56
C LYS A 126 66.33 -12.59 17.73
N ASN A 127 67.39 -11.78 17.72
CA ASN A 127 68.74 -11.78 18.31
C ASN A 127 69.19 -10.32 18.46
#